data_AF-A0AAN3QXQ7-F1
#
_entry.id   AF-A0AAN3QXQ7-F1
#
_cell.length_a   1.000
_cell.length_b   1.000
_cell.length_c   1.000
_cell.angle_alpha   90.00
_cell.angle_beta   90.00
_cell.angle_gamma   90.00
#
_symmetry.space_group_name_H-M   'P 1'
#
loop_
_entity.id
_entity.type
_entity.pdbx_description
1 polymer ?
#
loop_
_entity_poly.entity_id
_entity_poly.type
_entity_poly.pdbx_seq_one_letter_code
_entity_poly.pdbx_strand_id
1 'polypeptide(L)'
;MELNAIPTQLITTAFVFGLAALAFSTAPFLFTLSNGILKARNGNTSSSSIISVFCIAFILHTASCIFFILGIKLLDILNNLYESNYYTNKIFPIFWARGENEVFQLAGASGSLEEKGAYLQLFALQTIVDWIIIIIPILIFITASTYGAIQARKDTMHTDYLSFFIWMGISNIIAFFLFFIWAKIASLALFIPNGADLISKMFEMYKNLPI
;
A
#
# COMPACT_ATOMS: atom_id res chain seq x y z
N MET A 1 7.42 15.68 32.33
CA MET A 1 8.22 16.44 31.35
C MET A 1 7.63 16.06 30.01
N GLU A 2 6.75 16.88 29.45
CA GLU A 2 6.29 16.68 28.07
C GLU A 2 7.54 16.58 27.21
N LEU A 3 7.70 15.53 26.40
CA LEU A 3 8.60 15.65 25.27
C LEU A 3 7.99 16.77 24.43
N ASN A 4 8.52 17.98 24.57
CA ASN A 4 8.29 19.10 23.66
C ASN A 4 8.88 18.69 22.31
N ALA A 5 8.26 17.72 21.64
CA ALA A 5 8.60 17.33 20.30
C ALA A 5 8.33 18.56 19.45
N ILE A 6 9.40 19.09 18.86
CA ILE A 6 9.33 20.25 17.98
C ILE A 6 8.31 19.89 16.87
N PRO A 7 7.32 20.74 16.55
CA PRO A 7 6.29 20.41 15.57
C PRO A 7 6.85 19.89 14.23
N THR A 8 7.97 20.47 13.78
CA THR A 8 8.75 20.01 12.62
C THR A 8 9.15 18.54 12.72
N GLN A 9 9.60 18.08 13.90
CA GLN A 9 9.99 16.69 14.15
C GLN A 9 8.78 15.76 14.09
N LEU A 10 7.62 16.17 14.60
CA LEU A 10 6.40 15.37 14.52
C LEU A 10 5.97 15.14 13.07
N ILE A 11 5.94 16.22 12.26
CA ILE A 11 5.57 16.15 10.85
C ILE A 11 6.58 15.28 10.08
N THR A 12 7.88 15.45 10.34
CA THR A 12 8.93 14.65 9.70
C THR A 12 8.85 13.18 10.11
N THR A 13 8.53 12.89 11.38
CA THR A 13 8.33 11.51 11.86
C THR A 13 7.13 10.88 11.17
N ALA A 14 6.02 11.61 11.00
CA ALA A 14 4.85 11.16 10.24
C ALA A 14 5.19 10.87 8.78
N PHE A 15 6.02 11.69 8.14
CA PHE A 15 6.55 11.43 6.80
C PHE A 15 7.37 10.12 6.75
N VAL A 16 8.36 9.95 7.63
CA VAL A 16 9.25 8.77 7.63
C VAL A 16 8.47 7.48 7.87
N PHE A 17 7.63 7.45 8.92
CA PHE A 17 6.88 6.25 9.28
C PHE A 17 5.71 5.99 8.32
N GLY A 18 5.10 7.03 7.74
CA GLY A 18 4.14 6.90 6.65
C GLY A 18 4.76 6.29 5.39
N LEU A 19 5.96 6.75 5.01
CA LEU A 19 6.70 6.20 3.86
C LEU A 19 7.09 4.75 4.11
N ALA A 20 7.57 4.44 5.32
CA ALA A 20 7.87 3.07 5.70
C ALA A 20 6.61 2.19 5.64
N ALA A 21 5.49 2.64 6.21
CA ALA A 21 4.23 1.90 6.14
C ALA A 21 3.78 1.63 4.71
N LEU A 22 3.89 2.63 3.82
CA LEU A 22 3.63 2.47 2.40
C LEU A 22 4.57 1.44 1.76
N ALA A 23 5.88 1.54 2.00
CA ALA A 23 6.86 0.63 1.42
C ALA A 23 6.62 -0.83 1.86
N PHE A 24 6.41 -1.06 3.15
CA PHE A 24 6.18 -2.41 3.70
C PHE A 24 4.83 -3.00 3.27
N SER A 25 3.82 -2.17 3.00
CA SER A 25 2.49 -2.62 2.56
C SER A 25 2.33 -2.76 1.05
N THR A 26 3.19 -2.15 0.23
CA THR A 26 3.03 -2.15 -1.24
C THR A 26 4.19 -2.81 -1.98
N ALA A 27 5.44 -2.55 -1.58
CA ALA A 27 6.61 -2.95 -2.34
C ALA A 27 6.79 -4.48 -2.48
N PRO A 28 6.63 -5.30 -1.41
CA PRO A 28 6.78 -6.76 -1.53
C PRO A 28 5.79 -7.36 -2.54
N PHE A 29 4.56 -6.86 -2.55
CA PHE A 29 3.51 -7.30 -3.45
C PHE A 29 3.85 -6.96 -4.91
N LEU A 30 4.15 -5.69 -5.19
CA LEU A 30 4.47 -5.22 -6.54
C LEU A 30 5.76 -5.84 -7.10
N PHE A 31 6.79 -5.98 -6.26
CA PHE A 31 8.06 -6.62 -6.64
C PHE A 31 7.85 -8.08 -7.04
N THR A 32 7.04 -8.82 -6.26
CA THR A 32 6.78 -10.23 -6.55
C THR A 32 5.97 -10.42 -7.81
N LEU A 33 4.93 -9.59 -8.04
CA LEU A 33 4.16 -9.62 -9.29
C LEU A 33 5.04 -9.32 -10.51
N SER A 34 5.87 -8.28 -10.43
CA SER A 34 6.76 -7.87 -11.52
C SER A 34 7.78 -8.98 -11.86
N ASN A 35 8.42 -9.56 -10.85
CA ASN A 35 9.35 -10.67 -11.03
C ASN A 35 8.67 -11.92 -11.58
N GLY A 36 7.44 -12.18 -11.15
CA GLY A 36 6.65 -13.25 -11.71
C GLY A 36 6.47 -13.09 -13.22
N ILE A 37 6.15 -11.88 -13.70
CA ILE A 37 5.91 -11.62 -15.13
C ILE A 37 7.19 -11.83 -15.92
N LEU A 38 8.31 -11.33 -15.41
CA LEU A 38 9.63 -11.53 -16.03
C LEU A 38 9.98 -13.02 -16.14
N LYS A 39 9.71 -13.82 -15.09
CA LYS A 39 9.91 -15.28 -15.11
C LYS A 39 8.96 -15.98 -16.08
N ALA A 40 7.70 -15.57 -16.15
CA ALA A 40 6.71 -16.18 -17.04
C ALA A 40 7.07 -16.01 -18.53
N ARG A 41 7.84 -14.98 -18.87
CA ARG A 41 8.36 -14.73 -20.23
C ARG A 41 9.59 -15.57 -20.58
N ASN A 42 10.35 -16.05 -19.59
CA ASN A 42 11.54 -16.86 -19.82
C ASN A 42 11.14 -18.33 -20.07
N GLY A 43 11.26 -18.78 -21.33
CA GLY A 43 10.87 -20.13 -21.75
C GLY A 43 11.67 -21.30 -21.15
N ASN A 44 12.77 -21.01 -20.44
CA ASN A 44 13.64 -22.01 -19.82
C ASN A 44 13.30 -22.30 -18.34
N THR A 45 12.29 -21.64 -17.77
CA THR A 45 11.84 -21.91 -16.40
C THR A 45 10.50 -22.62 -16.40
N SER A 46 10.36 -23.65 -15.55
CA SER A 46 9.05 -24.28 -15.31
C SER A 46 8.04 -23.18 -14.96
N SER A 47 6.94 -23.12 -15.69
CA SER A 47 5.97 -22.04 -15.52
C SER A 47 5.31 -22.19 -14.15
N SER A 48 5.70 -21.35 -13.18
CA SER A 48 4.87 -21.17 -11.98
C SER A 48 3.48 -20.72 -12.43
N SER A 49 2.45 -21.43 -11.97
CA SER A 49 1.06 -21.07 -12.27
C SER A 49 0.79 -19.64 -11.77
N ILE A 50 -0.16 -18.95 -12.42
CA ILE A 50 -0.59 -17.63 -11.98
C ILE A 50 -0.95 -17.60 -10.49
N ILE A 51 -1.65 -18.64 -10.04
CA ILE A 51 -2.05 -18.83 -8.64
C ILE A 51 -0.82 -18.85 -7.74
N SER A 52 0.25 -19.55 -8.14
CA SER A 52 1.49 -19.61 -7.36
C SER A 52 2.15 -18.24 -7.19
N VAL A 53 2.27 -17.45 -8.26
CA VAL A 53 2.90 -16.11 -8.18
C VAL A 53 2.10 -15.19 -7.26
N PHE A 54 0.78 -15.16 -7.45
CA PHE A 54 -0.10 -14.33 -6.64
C PHE A 54 -0.12 -14.79 -5.17
N CYS A 55 -0.11 -16.09 -4.88
CA CYS A 55 0.00 -16.62 -3.52
C CYS A 55 1.33 -16.24 -2.86
N ILE A 56 2.46 -16.34 -3.57
CA ILE A 56 3.77 -15.93 -3.04
C ILE A 56 3.78 -14.42 -2.76
N ALA A 57 3.26 -13.61 -3.68
CA ALA A 57 3.14 -12.16 -3.50
C ALA A 57 2.32 -11.82 -2.25
N PHE A 58 1.24 -12.55 -2.04
CA PHE A 58 0.39 -12.40 -0.87
C PHE A 58 1.08 -12.79 0.44
N ILE A 59 1.83 -13.90 0.46
CA ILE A 59 2.57 -14.35 1.65
C ILE A 59 3.64 -13.34 2.04
N LEU A 60 4.44 -12.88 1.08
CA LEU A 60 5.50 -11.90 1.32
C LEU A 60 4.94 -10.55 1.79
N HIS A 61 3.85 -10.10 1.17
CA HIS A 61 3.08 -8.93 1.62
C HIS A 61 2.62 -9.06 3.07
N THR A 62 1.98 -10.18 3.39
CA THR A 62 1.43 -10.42 4.73
C THR A 62 2.52 -10.45 5.77
N ALA A 63 3.62 -11.17 5.51
CA ALA A 63 4.77 -11.21 6.41
C ALA A 63 5.36 -9.81 6.63
N SER A 64 5.58 -9.05 5.55
CA SER A 64 6.09 -7.67 5.59
C SER A 64 5.20 -6.75 6.44
N CYS A 65 3.89 -6.79 6.22
CA CYS A 65 2.91 -6.04 7.00
C CYS A 65 2.95 -6.41 8.48
N ILE A 66 2.97 -7.70 8.80
CA ILE A 66 3.05 -8.18 10.20
C ILE A 66 4.32 -7.68 10.87
N PHE A 67 5.48 -7.83 10.23
CA PHE A 67 6.75 -7.36 10.80
C PHE A 67 6.75 -5.85 11.02
N PHE A 68 6.19 -5.08 10.09
CA PHE A 68 6.07 -3.63 10.26
C PHE A 68 5.16 -3.27 11.44
N ILE A 69 3.96 -3.87 11.52
CA ILE A 69 3.03 -3.65 12.63
C ILE A 69 3.68 -4.01 13.97
N LEU A 70 4.36 -5.15 14.05
CA LEU A 70 5.09 -5.56 15.25
C LEU A 70 6.21 -4.57 15.60
N GLY A 71 6.93 -4.05 14.61
CA GLY A 71 7.94 -3.02 14.80
C GLY A 71 7.34 -1.74 15.41
N ILE A 72 6.23 -1.24 14.87
CA ILE A 72 5.51 -0.09 15.42
C ILE A 72 5.02 -0.36 16.84
N LYS A 73 4.42 -1.54 17.08
CA LYS A 73 3.94 -1.90 18.43
C LYS A 73 5.07 -2.03 19.44
N LEU A 74 6.24 -2.52 19.02
CA LEU A 74 7.43 -2.55 19.88
C LEU A 74 7.90 -1.13 20.21
N LEU A 75 7.94 -0.23 19.23
CA LEU A 75 8.29 1.17 19.45
C LEU A 75 7.27 1.88 20.37
N ASP A 76 5.97 1.58 20.22
CA ASP A 76 4.91 2.06 21.10
C ASP A 76 5.10 1.58 22.55
N ILE A 77 5.50 0.31 22.75
CA ILE A 77 5.78 -0.24 24.09
C ILE A 77 7.02 0.42 24.71
N LEU A 78 8.09 0.61 23.93
CA LEU A 78 9.31 1.25 24.41
C LEU A 78 9.07 2.73 24.77
N ASN A 79 8.17 3.41 24.07
CA ASN A 79 7.80 4.80 24.33
C ASN A 79 6.67 4.96 25.38
N ASN A 80 6.10 3.86 25.86
CA ASN A 80 4.95 3.83 26.78
C ASN A 80 5.26 4.43 28.17
N LEU A 81 6.53 4.75 28.46
CA LEU A 81 6.93 5.51 29.64
C LEU A 81 6.45 6.97 29.59
N TYR A 82 6.11 7.50 28.41
CA TYR A 82 5.71 8.90 28.21
C TYR A 82 4.31 9.03 27.62
N GLU A 83 3.95 8.22 26.63
CA GLU A 83 2.62 8.23 26.02
C GLU A 83 2.28 6.86 25.42
N SER A 84 1.10 6.33 25.73
CA SER A 84 0.69 5.01 25.24
C SER A 84 0.28 5.05 23.78
N ASN A 85 0.79 4.10 22.99
CA ASN A 85 0.49 3.97 21.56
C ASN A 85 0.81 5.25 20.75
N TYR A 86 1.91 5.92 21.10
CA TYR A 86 2.35 7.18 20.49
C TYR A 86 2.35 7.17 18.95
N TYR A 87 2.94 6.18 18.31
CA TYR A 87 2.98 6.11 16.85
C TYR A 87 1.58 5.92 16.27
N THR A 88 0.84 4.96 16.82
CA THR A 88 -0.52 4.63 16.38
C THR A 88 -1.48 5.82 16.52
N ASN A 89 -1.41 6.56 17.64
CA ASN A 89 -2.41 7.57 18.01
C ASN A 89 -1.98 9.01 17.71
N LYS A 90 -0.68 9.28 17.52
CA LYS A 90 -0.15 10.63 17.27
C LYS A 90 0.46 10.75 15.88
N ILE A 91 1.34 9.83 15.50
CA ILE A 91 2.13 9.93 14.25
C ILE A 91 1.31 9.58 13.01
N PHE A 92 0.62 8.43 12.99
CA PHE A 92 -0.17 8.02 11.83
C PHE A 92 -1.37 8.92 11.52
N PRO A 93 -2.07 9.50 12.51
CA PRO A 93 -3.10 10.50 12.23
C PRO A 93 -2.56 11.75 11.51
N ILE A 94 -1.36 12.25 11.88
CA ILE A 94 -0.71 13.34 11.16
C ILE A 94 -0.42 12.94 9.71
N PHE A 95 0.05 11.70 9.48
CA PHE A 95 0.30 11.19 8.13
C PHE A 95 -0.98 11.11 7.28
N TRP A 96 -2.13 10.79 7.87
CA TRP A 96 -3.40 10.66 7.16
C TRP A 96 -4.22 11.95 7.06
N ALA A 97 -3.87 12.99 7.83
CA ALA A 97 -4.53 14.31 7.77
C ALA A 97 -4.40 14.94 6.37
N ARG A 98 -5.41 15.72 5.97
CA ARG A 98 -5.47 16.34 4.64
C ARG A 98 -5.57 17.85 4.76
N GLY A 99 -4.56 18.52 4.22
CA GLY A 99 -4.42 19.98 4.23
C GLY A 99 -3.51 20.49 5.34
N GLU A 100 -2.90 21.64 5.09
CA GLU A 100 -1.90 22.26 5.97
C GLU A 100 -2.47 22.51 7.38
N ASN A 101 -3.67 23.08 7.47
CA ASN A 101 -4.30 23.44 8.74
C ASN A 101 -4.51 22.24 9.67
N GLU A 102 -4.97 21.11 9.13
CA GLU A 102 -5.23 19.90 9.92
C GLU A 102 -3.91 19.28 10.41
N VAL A 103 -2.91 19.22 9.53
CA VAL A 103 -1.56 18.74 9.89
C VAL A 103 -0.94 19.61 10.98
N PHE A 104 -1.01 20.94 10.84
CA PHE A 104 -0.46 21.86 11.82
C PHE A 104 -1.20 21.80 13.16
N GLN A 105 -2.53 21.67 13.14
CA GLN A 105 -3.32 21.51 14.36
C GLN A 105 -2.93 20.22 15.10
N LEU A 106 -2.76 19.11 14.40
CA LEU A 106 -2.39 17.82 15.01
C LEU A 106 -0.94 17.79 15.52
N ALA A 107 -0.04 18.49 14.83
CA ALA A 107 1.36 18.62 15.18
C ALA A 107 1.66 19.74 16.20
N GLY A 108 0.71 20.64 16.48
CA GLY A 108 0.94 21.84 17.30
C GLY A 108 1.85 22.88 16.64
N ALA A 109 1.88 22.92 15.30
CA ALA A 109 2.67 23.86 14.52
C ALA A 109 2.00 25.24 14.39
N SER A 110 2.81 26.27 14.21
CA SER A 110 2.38 27.67 14.09
C SER A 110 2.50 28.23 12.67
N GLY A 111 3.11 27.47 11.75
CA GLY A 111 3.32 27.84 10.36
C GLY A 111 4.67 28.48 10.08
N SER A 112 5.70 28.17 10.87
CA SER A 112 7.07 28.63 10.61
C SER A 112 7.61 28.08 9.27
N LEU A 113 8.67 28.68 8.74
CA LEU A 113 9.25 28.25 7.45
C LEU A 113 9.71 26.79 7.47
N GLU A 114 10.29 26.34 8.60
CA GLU A 114 10.73 24.96 8.78
C GLU A 114 9.54 23.98 8.83
N GLU A 115 8.47 24.35 9.53
CA GLU A 115 7.24 23.55 9.63
C GLU A 115 6.57 23.40 8.26
N LYS A 116 6.55 24.48 7.46
CA LYS A 116 6.08 24.45 6.07
C LYS A 116 6.93 23.56 5.16
N GLY A 117 8.25 23.59 5.36
CA GLY A 117 9.17 22.68 4.65
C GLY A 117 8.89 21.21 4.96
N ALA A 118 8.70 20.88 6.25
CA ALA A 118 8.32 19.53 6.67
C ALA A 118 6.94 19.12 6.14
N TYR A 119 5.96 20.04 6.16
CA TYR A 119 4.63 19.80 5.60
C TYR A 119 4.70 19.53 4.09
N LEU A 120 5.52 20.26 3.32
CA LEU A 120 5.66 20.03 1.89
C LEU A 120 6.15 18.60 1.57
N GLN A 121 7.11 18.09 2.35
CA GLN A 121 7.59 16.71 2.20
C GLN A 121 6.48 15.69 2.52
N LEU A 122 5.75 15.91 3.60
CA LEU A 122 4.61 15.08 3.97
C LEU A 122 3.52 15.12 2.89
N PHE A 123 3.16 16.29 2.40
CA PHE A 123 2.15 16.49 1.37
C PHE A 123 2.53 15.80 0.05
N ALA A 124 3.80 15.88 -0.35
CA ALA A 124 4.30 15.17 -1.52
C ALA A 124 4.12 13.65 -1.37
N LEU A 125 4.46 13.10 -0.19
CA LEU A 125 4.26 11.69 0.11
C LEU A 125 2.77 11.30 0.14
N GLN A 126 1.91 12.10 0.78
CA GLN A 126 0.46 11.88 0.81
C GLN A 126 -0.12 11.83 -0.60
N THR A 127 0.34 12.73 -1.48
CA THR A 127 -0.04 12.74 -2.90
C THR A 127 0.41 11.46 -3.61
N ILE A 128 1.64 10.99 -3.36
CA ILE A 128 2.14 9.71 -3.92
C ILE A 128 1.28 8.53 -3.44
N VAL A 129 0.90 8.51 -2.17
CA VAL A 129 0.03 7.47 -1.59
C VAL A 129 -1.31 7.46 -2.30
N ASP A 130 -1.93 8.62 -2.51
CA ASP A 130 -3.21 8.74 -3.19
C ASP A 130 -3.12 8.19 -4.63
N TRP A 131 -2.06 8.54 -5.37
CA TRP A 131 -1.83 7.99 -6.71
C TRP A 131 -1.59 6.49 -6.72
N ILE A 132 -0.85 5.94 -5.76
CA ILE A 132 -0.64 4.50 -5.65
C ILE A 132 -1.97 3.78 -5.39
N ILE A 133 -2.80 4.31 -4.49
CA ILE A 133 -4.13 3.74 -4.17
C ILE A 133 -5.03 3.74 -5.41
N ILE A 134 -5.00 4.82 -6.20
CA ILE A 134 -5.77 4.90 -7.45
C ILE A 134 -5.23 3.92 -8.50
N ILE A 135 -3.92 3.83 -8.68
CA ILE A 135 -3.30 3.08 -9.79
C ILE A 135 -3.24 1.56 -9.51
N ILE A 136 -3.12 1.13 -8.25
CA ILE A 136 -2.87 -0.28 -7.92
C ILE A 136 -3.93 -1.28 -8.43
N PRO A 137 -5.25 -0.99 -8.45
CA PRO A 137 -6.24 -1.91 -9.02
C PRO A 137 -6.05 -2.08 -10.53
N ILE A 138 -5.68 -1.01 -11.23
CA ILE A 138 -5.42 -1.02 -12.67
C ILE A 138 -4.18 -1.89 -12.95
N LEU A 139 -3.11 -1.74 -12.15
CA LEU A 139 -1.92 -2.59 -12.27
C LEU A 139 -2.26 -4.05 -12.04
N ILE A 140 -3.08 -4.37 -11.05
CA ILE A 140 -3.48 -5.75 -10.77
C ILE A 140 -4.30 -6.33 -11.92
N PHE A 141 -5.22 -5.55 -12.50
CA PHE A 141 -5.99 -5.95 -13.67
C PHE A 141 -5.09 -6.23 -14.90
N ILE A 142 -4.12 -5.34 -15.17
CA ILE A 142 -3.16 -5.50 -16.27
C ILE A 142 -2.27 -6.72 -16.07
N THR A 143 -1.74 -6.91 -14.84
CA THR A 143 -0.88 -8.06 -14.53
C THR A 143 -1.64 -9.37 -14.63
N ALA A 144 -2.86 -9.45 -14.08
CA ALA A 144 -3.74 -10.60 -14.22
C ALA A 144 -4.04 -10.92 -15.70
N SER A 145 -4.48 -9.92 -16.47
CA SER A 145 -4.76 -10.09 -17.90
C SER A 145 -3.55 -10.59 -18.69
N THR A 146 -2.35 -10.06 -18.38
CA THR A 146 -1.09 -10.51 -18.97
C THR A 146 -0.82 -11.98 -18.67
N TYR A 147 -1.05 -12.42 -17.44
CA TYR A 147 -0.91 -13.83 -17.06
C TYR A 147 -1.95 -14.74 -17.71
N GLY A 148 -3.22 -14.35 -17.70
CA GLY A 148 -4.29 -15.08 -18.36
C GLY A 148 -4.00 -15.29 -19.85
N ALA A 149 -3.50 -14.26 -20.52
CA ALA A 149 -3.08 -14.32 -21.91
C ALA A 149 -1.90 -15.27 -22.15
N ILE A 150 -0.89 -15.27 -21.26
CA ILE A 150 0.26 -16.19 -21.34
C ILE A 150 -0.19 -17.64 -21.14
N GLN A 151 -1.09 -17.90 -20.18
CA GLN A 151 -1.58 -19.24 -19.87
C GLN A 151 -2.45 -19.80 -21.02
N ALA A 152 -3.36 -18.98 -21.55
CA ALA A 152 -4.19 -19.37 -22.69
C ALA A 152 -3.36 -19.84 -23.89
N ARG A 153 -2.25 -19.16 -24.19
CA ARG A 153 -1.32 -19.53 -25.28
C ARG A 153 -0.55 -20.83 -25.03
N LYS A 154 -0.36 -21.22 -23.77
CA LYS A 154 0.34 -22.47 -23.42
C LYS A 154 -0.60 -23.68 -23.49
N ASP A 155 -1.86 -23.50 -23.09
CA ASP A 155 -2.81 -24.61 -22.98
C ASP A 155 -3.59 -24.89 -24.28
N THR A 156 -3.60 -23.96 -25.25
CA THR A 156 -4.28 -24.15 -26.55
C THR A 156 -3.28 -24.24 -27.70
N MET A 157 -3.24 -25.39 -28.38
CA MET A 157 -2.36 -25.65 -29.55
C MET A 157 -2.75 -24.80 -30.78
N HIS A 158 -4.01 -24.33 -30.82
CA HIS A 158 -4.54 -23.35 -31.76
C HIS A 158 -5.26 -22.25 -30.98
N THR A 159 -5.07 -20.98 -31.37
CA THR A 159 -5.61 -19.83 -30.63
C THR A 159 -7.14 -19.78 -30.75
N ASP A 160 -7.84 -20.46 -29.84
CA ASP A 160 -9.27 -20.28 -29.64
C ASP A 160 -9.50 -18.99 -28.82
N TYR A 161 -10.10 -18.00 -29.46
CA TYR A 161 -10.44 -16.72 -28.82
C TYR A 161 -11.34 -16.90 -27.60
N LEU A 162 -12.24 -17.88 -27.61
CA LEU A 162 -13.13 -18.14 -26.48
C LEU A 162 -12.33 -18.61 -25.26
N SER A 163 -11.48 -19.62 -25.44
CA SER A 163 -10.56 -20.11 -24.41
C SER A 163 -9.64 -19.00 -23.87
N PHE A 164 -9.16 -18.10 -24.73
CA PHE A 164 -8.37 -16.93 -24.32
C PHE A 164 -9.11 -16.00 -23.36
N PHE A 165 -10.36 -15.62 -23.70
CA PHE A 165 -11.16 -14.75 -22.83
C PHE A 165 -11.55 -15.43 -21.51
N ILE A 166 -11.84 -16.74 -21.52
CA ILE A 166 -12.13 -17.50 -20.30
C ILE A 166 -10.94 -17.46 -19.34
N TRP A 167 -9.72 -17.71 -19.83
CA TRP A 167 -8.51 -17.67 -19.00
C TRP A 167 -8.20 -16.28 -18.45
N MET A 168 -8.40 -15.21 -19.23
CA MET A 168 -8.28 -13.85 -18.73
C MET A 168 -9.33 -13.53 -17.66
N GLY A 169 -10.58 -14.00 -17.84
CA GLY A 169 -11.65 -13.83 -16.86
C GLY A 169 -11.33 -14.50 -15.53
N ILE A 170 -10.98 -15.79 -15.55
CA ILE A 170 -10.62 -16.57 -14.36
C ILE A 170 -9.45 -15.89 -13.62
N SER A 171 -8.42 -15.49 -14.37
CA SER A 171 -7.25 -14.80 -13.81
C SER A 171 -7.61 -13.51 -13.07
N ASN A 172 -8.46 -12.67 -13.68
CA ASN A 172 -8.86 -11.39 -13.08
C ASN A 172 -9.74 -11.59 -11.84
N ILE A 173 -10.62 -12.60 -11.84
CA ILE A 173 -11.42 -12.94 -10.65
C ILE A 173 -10.50 -13.30 -9.48
N ILE A 174 -9.53 -14.19 -9.69
CA ILE A 174 -8.58 -14.60 -8.65
C ILE A 174 -7.76 -13.40 -8.16
N ALA A 175 -7.23 -12.59 -9.09
CA ALA A 175 -6.44 -11.42 -8.77
C ALA A 175 -7.25 -10.37 -7.97
N PHE A 176 -8.54 -10.19 -8.29
CA PHE A 176 -9.43 -9.30 -7.57
C PHE A 176 -9.65 -9.74 -6.12
N PHE A 177 -9.90 -11.02 -5.87
CA PHE A 177 -10.02 -11.53 -4.50
C PHE A 177 -8.74 -11.35 -3.70
N LEU A 178 -7.59 -11.66 -4.30
CA LEU A 178 -6.29 -11.49 -3.63
C LEU A 178 -5.95 -10.03 -3.39
N PHE A 179 -6.30 -9.14 -4.31
CA PHE A 179 -6.22 -7.69 -4.11
C PHE A 179 -7.07 -7.22 -2.93
N PHE A 180 -8.32 -7.70 -2.82
CA PHE A 180 -9.19 -7.30 -1.73
C PHE A 180 -8.61 -7.70 -0.36
N ILE A 181 -8.07 -8.91 -0.25
CA ILE A 181 -7.41 -9.37 0.98
C ILE A 181 -6.12 -8.59 1.21
N TRP A 182 -5.31 -8.36 0.17
CA TRP A 182 -4.12 -7.50 0.24
C TRP A 182 -4.45 -6.13 0.82
N ALA A 183 -5.52 -5.48 0.32
CA ALA A 183 -5.94 -4.15 0.74
C ALA A 183 -6.36 -4.13 2.21
N LYS A 184 -7.06 -5.17 2.70
CA LYS A 184 -7.42 -5.28 4.12
C LYS A 184 -6.19 -5.41 5.03
N ILE A 185 -5.20 -6.20 4.63
CA ILE A 185 -3.95 -6.33 5.40
C ILE A 185 -3.13 -5.03 5.35
N ALA A 186 -3.03 -4.43 4.17
CA ALA A 186 -2.34 -3.15 3.97
C ALA A 186 -2.96 -2.04 4.83
N SER A 187 -4.30 -2.03 4.97
CA SER A 187 -5.02 -1.07 5.83
C SER A 187 -4.54 -1.09 7.28
N LEU A 188 -4.25 -2.29 7.81
CA LEU A 188 -3.74 -2.45 9.17
C LEU A 188 -2.30 -1.94 9.29
N ALA A 189 -1.44 -2.28 8.33
CA ALA A 189 -0.03 -1.84 8.34
C ALA A 189 0.14 -0.34 8.09
N LEU A 190 -0.80 0.26 7.36
CA LEU A 190 -0.86 1.69 7.11
C LEU A 190 -1.46 2.49 8.27
N PHE A 191 -1.97 1.81 9.31
CA PHE A 191 -2.62 2.43 10.47
C PHE A 191 -3.64 3.49 10.06
N ILE A 192 -4.51 3.14 9.10
CA ILE A 192 -5.56 4.05 8.64
C ILE A 192 -6.46 4.42 9.83
N PRO A 193 -6.67 5.72 10.12
CA PRO A 193 -7.43 6.15 11.29
C PRO A 193 -8.93 5.84 11.15
N ASN A 194 -9.64 5.93 12.28
CA ASN A 194 -11.10 5.84 12.37
C ASN A 194 -11.71 4.50 11.91
N GLY A 195 -10.92 3.42 11.92
CA GLY A 195 -11.38 2.10 11.47
C GLY A 195 -11.71 2.04 9.98
N ALA A 196 -11.32 3.06 9.21
CA ALA A 196 -11.43 3.03 7.77
C ALA A 196 -10.43 2.02 7.18
N ASP A 197 -10.72 1.59 5.96
CA ASP A 197 -9.85 0.67 5.24
C ASP A 197 -9.48 1.24 3.86
N LEU A 198 -8.44 0.65 3.26
CA LEU A 198 -7.89 1.08 1.98
C LEU A 198 -8.92 1.01 0.86
N ILE A 199 -9.87 0.07 0.91
CA ILE A 199 -10.94 -0.05 -0.10
C ILE A 199 -11.90 1.14 0.04
N SER A 200 -12.30 1.48 1.26
CA SER A 200 -13.16 2.65 1.52
C SER A 200 -12.48 3.96 1.10
N LYS A 201 -11.18 4.12 1.42
CA LYS A 201 -10.36 5.26 1.00
C LYS A 201 -10.22 5.34 -0.52
N MET A 202 -10.04 4.21 -1.17
CA MET A 202 -9.99 4.14 -2.64
C MET A 202 -11.31 4.61 -3.27
N PHE A 203 -12.46 4.15 -2.78
CA PHE A 203 -13.75 4.62 -3.27
C PHE A 203 -13.96 6.12 -3.05
N GLU A 204 -13.53 6.65 -1.90
CA GLU A 204 -13.56 8.09 -1.61
C GLU A 204 -12.71 8.88 -2.61
N MET A 205 -11.47 8.44 -2.86
CA MET A 205 -10.56 9.08 -3.81
C MET A 205 -11.10 9.05 -5.24
N TYR A 206 -11.66 7.93 -5.68
CA TYR A 206 -12.25 7.82 -7.02
C TYR A 206 -13.46 8.76 -7.21
N LYS A 207 -14.28 8.97 -6.17
CA LYS A 207 -15.41 9.91 -6.23
C LYS A 207 -14.97 11.37 -6.27
N ASN A 208 -13.83 11.67 -5.66
CA ASN A 208 -13.31 13.02 -5.53
C ASN A 208 -12.26 13.37 -6.59
N LEU A 209 -12.01 12.48 -7.56
CA LEU A 209 -11.21 12.81 -8.73
C LEU A 209 -11.91 13.96 -9.48
N PRO A 210 -11.23 15.10 -9.71
CA PRO A 210 -11.77 16.14 -10.57
C PRO A 210 -11.80 15.58 -12.00
N ILE A 211 -12.99 15.17 -12.45
CA ILE A 211 -13.29 14.85 -13.85
C ILE A 211 -13.78 16.14 -14.52
#